data_AF-A0A661LGE6-F1
#
_entry.id   AF-A0A661LGE6-F1
#
_cell.length_a   1.000
_cell.length_b   1.000
_cell.length_c   1.000
_cell.angle_alpha   90.00
_cell.angle_beta   90.00
_cell.angle_gamma   90.00
#
_symmetry.space_group_name_H-M   'P 1'
#
loop_
_entity.id
_entity.type
_entity.pdbx_description
1 polymer ?
#
loop_
_entity_poly.entity_id
_entity_poly.type
_entity_poly.pdbx_seq_one_letter_code
_entity_poly.pdbx_strand_id
1 'polypeptide(L)'
;MNKTFRKTNHLAVVGFLLPFVAGAVVGLLVVTVKKDFTRFQFLIPYLTLVPLLLCAGIVCSVRSIPLIEELNDKDYAYSGLTLNVLFLIVYGISLLYFFGSSL
;
A
#
# COMPACT_ATOMS: atom_id res chain seq x y z
N MET A 1 37.33 -2.69 11.30
CA MET A 1 36.01 -3.26 10.94
C MET A 1 35.71 -2.91 9.49
N ASN A 2 35.83 -3.86 8.56
CA ASN A 2 35.36 -3.67 7.19
C ASN A 2 33.84 -3.49 7.26
N LYS A 3 33.34 -2.31 6.86
CA LYS A 3 31.91 -2.09 6.62
C LYS A 3 31.56 -2.84 5.34
N THR A 4 31.28 -4.13 5.45
CA THR A 4 30.66 -4.87 4.35
C THR A 4 29.31 -4.20 4.10
N PHE A 5 29.13 -3.56 2.94
CA PHE A 5 27.85 -2.97 2.58
C PHE A 5 26.80 -4.08 2.59
N ARG A 6 25.91 -4.05 3.58
CA ARG A 6 24.84 -5.03 3.70
C ARG A 6 23.86 -4.80 2.56
N LYS A 7 23.61 -5.84 1.77
CA LYS A 7 22.66 -5.78 0.65
C LYS A 7 21.27 -5.43 1.17
N THR A 8 20.62 -4.43 0.58
CA THR A 8 19.28 -3.99 1.00
C THR A 8 18.22 -4.98 0.53
N ASN A 9 17.28 -5.30 1.41
CA ASN A 9 16.08 -6.03 1.01
C ASN A 9 15.09 -5.09 0.31
N HIS A 10 15.25 -4.95 -1.00
CA HIS A 10 14.38 -4.07 -1.80
C HIS A 10 12.90 -4.47 -1.69
N LEU A 11 12.59 -5.75 -1.46
CA LEU A 11 11.21 -6.22 -1.32
C LEU A 11 10.56 -5.67 -0.04
N ALA A 12 11.27 -5.67 1.09
CA ALA A 12 10.73 -5.09 2.33
C ALA A 12 10.57 -3.58 2.23
N VAL A 13 11.54 -2.89 1.61
CA VAL A 13 11.45 -1.43 1.39
C VAL A 13 10.26 -1.09 0.48
N VAL A 14 10.08 -1.79 -0.63
CA VAL A 14 8.94 -1.60 -1.53
C VAL A 14 7.62 -1.94 -0.81
N GLY A 15 7.57 -3.05 -0.10
CA GLY A 15 6.41 -3.46 0.70
C GLY A 15 6.01 -2.40 1.73
N PHE A 16 7.00 -1.78 2.39
CA PHE A 16 6.80 -0.69 3.33
C PHE A 16 6.33 0.62 2.67
N LEU A 17 6.84 0.97 1.48
CA LEU A 17 6.54 2.25 0.82
C LEU A 17 5.21 2.26 0.06
N LEU A 18 4.79 1.13 -0.51
CA LEU A 18 3.57 1.03 -1.32
C LEU A 18 2.27 1.52 -0.65
N PRO A 19 1.99 1.32 0.66
CA PRO A 19 0.78 1.86 1.28
C PRO A 19 0.78 3.40 1.33
N PHE A 20 1.95 4.03 1.47
CA PHE A 20 2.06 5.50 1.40
C PHE A 20 1.86 6.02 -0.01
N VAL A 21 2.37 5.30 -1.02
CA VAL A 21 2.11 5.61 -2.44
C VAL A 21 0.61 5.51 -2.72
N ALA A 22 -0.06 4.45 -2.25
CA ALA A 22 -1.51 4.30 -2.36
C ALA A 22 -2.25 5.48 -1.70
N GLY A 23 -1.86 5.88 -0.50
CA GLY A 23 -2.41 7.05 0.20
C GLY A 23 -2.22 8.35 -0.58
N ALA A 24 -1.03 8.57 -1.16
CA ALA A 24 -0.74 9.74 -2.00
C ALA A 24 -1.60 9.77 -3.27
N VAL A 25 -1.78 8.61 -3.94
CA VAL A 25 -2.67 8.46 -5.08
C VAL A 25 -4.10 8.83 -4.70
N VAL A 26 -4.62 8.26 -3.60
CA VAL A 26 -5.97 8.59 -3.11
C VAL A 26 -6.11 10.08 -2.81
N GLY A 27 -5.13 10.68 -2.13
CA GLY A 27 -5.12 12.12 -1.84
C GLY A 27 -5.21 12.96 -3.11
N LEU A 28 -4.45 12.63 -4.14
CA LEU A 28 -4.49 13.31 -5.44
C LEU A 28 -5.85 13.15 -6.12
N LEU A 29 -6.41 11.94 -6.11
CA LEU A 29 -7.72 11.66 -6.70
C LEU A 29 -8.82 12.50 -6.03
N VAL A 30 -8.83 12.54 -4.69
CA VAL A 30 -9.81 13.31 -3.91
C VAL A 30 -9.73 14.80 -4.21
N VAL A 31 -8.53 15.37 -4.31
CA VAL A 31 -8.32 16.79 -4.64
C VAL A 31 -8.80 17.10 -6.07
N THR A 32 -8.55 16.19 -7.01
CA THR A 32 -8.84 16.41 -8.43
C THR A 32 -10.34 16.51 -8.71
N VAL A 33 -11.17 15.69 -8.07
CA VAL A 33 -12.61 15.62 -8.39
C VAL A 33 -13.51 16.52 -7.54
N LYS A 34 -12.94 17.32 -6.62
CA LYS A 34 -13.67 18.34 -5.83
C LYS A 34 -15.00 17.82 -5.22
N LYS A 35 -14.95 16.64 -4.59
CA LYS A 35 -16.09 15.91 -3.96
C LYS A 35 -17.06 15.19 -4.90
N ASP A 36 -16.88 15.26 -6.21
CA ASP A 36 -17.64 14.45 -7.17
C ASP A 36 -16.96 13.10 -7.42
N PHE A 37 -17.13 12.18 -6.47
CA PHE A 37 -16.51 10.85 -6.49
C PHE A 37 -17.13 9.88 -7.49
N THR A 38 -18.20 10.28 -8.19
CA THR A 38 -18.88 9.45 -9.20
C THR A 38 -18.19 9.51 -10.56
N ARG A 39 -17.28 10.48 -10.76
CA ARG A 39 -16.55 10.63 -12.01
C ARG A 39 -15.65 9.43 -12.28
N PHE A 40 -15.60 8.98 -13.52
CA PHE A 40 -14.69 7.93 -13.97
C PHE A 40 -13.22 8.22 -13.66
N GLN A 41 -12.82 9.50 -13.68
CA GLN A 41 -11.48 9.97 -13.31
C GLN A 41 -11.10 9.64 -11.86
N PHE A 42 -12.08 9.51 -10.95
CA PHE A 42 -11.89 9.03 -9.60
C PHE A 42 -12.08 7.50 -9.54
N LEU A 43 -13.23 7.01 -10.00
CA LEU A 43 -13.63 5.62 -9.82
C LEU A 43 -12.65 4.61 -10.42
N ILE A 44 -12.19 4.82 -11.65
CA ILE A 44 -11.31 3.86 -12.32
C ILE A 44 -10.01 3.67 -11.53
N PRO A 45 -9.18 4.70 -11.29
CA PRO A 45 -7.95 4.53 -10.53
C PRO A 45 -8.20 4.17 -9.07
N TYR A 46 -9.27 4.67 -8.45
CA TYR A 46 -9.61 4.31 -7.07
C TYR A 46 -9.92 2.81 -6.92
N LEU A 47 -10.71 2.24 -7.83
CA LEU A 47 -11.13 0.84 -7.78
C LEU A 47 -10.08 -0.14 -8.31
N THR A 48 -9.08 0.33 -9.06
CA THR A 48 -8.07 -0.53 -9.70
C THR A 48 -6.66 -0.30 -9.13
N LEU A 49 -6.14 0.91 -9.24
CA LEU A 49 -4.76 1.23 -8.89
C LEU A 49 -4.51 1.12 -7.39
N VAL A 50 -5.43 1.62 -6.55
CA VAL A 50 -5.29 1.58 -5.08
C VAL A 50 -5.22 0.14 -4.55
N PRO A 51 -6.17 -0.78 -4.83
CA PRO A 51 -6.06 -2.15 -4.36
C PRO A 51 -4.86 -2.87 -4.99
N LEU A 52 -4.49 -2.57 -6.24
CA LEU A 52 -3.30 -3.17 -6.86
C LEU A 52 -2.02 -2.78 -6.11
N LEU A 53 -1.85 -1.51 -5.75
CA LEU A 53 -0.70 -1.04 -4.96
C LEU A 53 -0.62 -1.72 -3.59
N LEU A 54 -1.75 -1.82 -2.88
CA LEU A 54 -1.81 -2.46 -1.57
C LEU A 54 -1.53 -3.97 -1.65
N CYS A 55 -2.13 -4.67 -2.63
CA CYS A 55 -1.85 -6.09 -2.87
C CYS A 55 -0.39 -6.33 -3.25
N ALA A 56 0.19 -5.49 -4.11
CA ALA A 56 1.61 -5.55 -4.44
C ALA A 56 2.49 -5.34 -3.20
N GLY A 57 2.10 -4.43 -2.30
CA GLY A 57 2.79 -4.18 -1.03
C GLY A 57 2.75 -5.39 -0.10
N ILE A 58 1.61 -6.07 0.00
CA ILE A 58 1.48 -7.33 0.74
C ILE A 58 2.39 -8.40 0.14
N VAL A 59 2.34 -8.61 -1.19
CA VAL A 59 3.18 -9.61 -1.86
C VAL A 59 4.67 -9.34 -1.63
N CYS A 60 5.10 -8.09 -1.74
CA CYS A 60 6.49 -7.71 -1.48
C CYS A 60 6.89 -7.96 -0.03
N SER A 61 6.04 -7.57 0.93
CA SER A 61 6.29 -7.76 2.37
C SER A 61 6.32 -9.24 2.76
N VAL A 62 5.43 -10.08 2.21
CA VAL A 62 5.44 -11.53 2.48
C VAL A 62 6.69 -12.18 1.87
N ARG A 63 7.05 -11.81 0.64
CA ARG A 63 8.25 -12.33 -0.02
C ARG A 63 9.55 -11.87 0.63
N SER A 64 9.54 -10.78 1.39
CA SER A 64 10.71 -10.32 2.12
C SER A 64 10.94 -11.06 3.45
N ILE A 65 9.92 -11.72 4.03
CA ILE A 65 10.04 -12.40 5.33
C ILE A 65 11.15 -13.48 5.35
N PRO A 66 11.28 -14.38 4.37
CA PRO A 66 12.35 -15.38 4.37
C PRO A 66 13.76 -14.77 4.32
N LEU A 67 13.89 -13.53 3.86
CA LEU A 67 15.18 -12.83 3.72
C LEU A 67 15.59 -12.07 5.00
N ILE A 68 14.73 -12.02 6.02
CA ILE A 68 15.00 -11.25 7.25
C ILE A 68 16.26 -11.76 7.96
N GLU A 69 16.48 -13.07 8.02
CA GLU A 69 17.65 -13.64 8.70
C GLU A 69 18.97 -13.17 8.07
N GLU A 70 18.98 -13.06 6.73
CA GLU A 70 20.16 -12.63 5.97
C GLU A 70 20.30 -11.11 5.95
N LEU A 71 19.19 -10.36 5.83
CA LEU A 71 19.19 -8.93 5.53
C LEU A 71 18.79 -8.02 6.72
N ASN A 72 18.31 -8.58 7.84
CA ASN A 72 17.93 -7.92 9.11
C ASN A 72 17.10 -6.65 8.92
N ASP A 73 16.09 -6.76 8.10
CA ASP A 73 15.14 -5.72 7.72
C ASP A 73 13.74 -6.02 8.29
N LYS A 74 13.72 -6.70 9.44
CA LYS A 74 12.54 -7.16 10.17
C LYS A 74 11.46 -6.08 10.28
N ASP A 75 11.88 -4.87 10.65
CA ASP A 75 10.96 -3.76 10.88
C ASP A 75 10.28 -3.32 9.58
N TYR A 76 10.99 -3.30 8.46
CA TYR A 76 10.41 -2.97 7.16
C TYR A 76 9.43 -4.04 6.69
N ALA A 77 9.80 -5.32 6.80
CA ALA A 77 8.97 -6.43 6.36
C ALA A 77 7.65 -6.51 7.15
N TYR A 78 7.71 -6.49 8.48
CA TYR A 78 6.50 -6.57 9.30
C TYR A 78 5.69 -5.27 9.29
N SER A 79 6.31 -4.09 9.39
CA SER A 79 5.57 -2.84 9.33
C SER A 79 4.91 -2.65 7.95
N GLY A 80 5.60 -3.02 6.87
CA GLY A 80 5.03 -3.00 5.52
C GLY A 80 3.81 -3.91 5.41
N LEU A 81 3.89 -5.14 5.91
CA LEU A 81 2.74 -6.05 5.91
C LEU A 81 1.57 -5.48 6.72
N THR A 82 1.82 -5.03 7.95
CA THR A 82 0.80 -4.45 8.82
C THR A 82 0.14 -3.22 8.20
N LEU A 83 0.92 -2.29 7.63
CA LEU A 83 0.40 -1.07 7.02
C LEU A 83 -0.46 -1.37 5.78
N ASN A 84 -0.01 -2.27 4.90
CA ASN A 84 -0.82 -2.63 3.74
C ASN A 84 -2.15 -3.29 4.14
N VAL A 85 -2.13 -4.21 5.11
CA VAL A 85 -3.36 -4.84 5.62
C VAL A 85 -4.29 -3.81 6.24
N LEU A 86 -3.76 -2.92 7.08
CA LEU A 86 -4.54 -1.84 7.69
C LEU A 86 -5.17 -0.95 6.61
N PHE A 87 -4.40 -0.51 5.63
CA PHE A 87 -4.88 0.35 4.55
C PHE A 87 -5.90 -0.36 3.67
N LEU A 88 -5.76 -1.67 3.45
CA LEU A 88 -6.73 -2.47 2.71
C LEU A 88 -8.06 -2.59 3.46
N ILE A 89 -8.01 -2.74 4.80
CA ILE A 89 -9.22 -2.71 5.64
C ILE A 89 -9.90 -1.34 5.56
N VAL A 90 -9.13 -0.25 5.74
CA VAL A 90 -9.66 1.12 5.63
C VAL A 90 -10.26 1.37 4.25
N TYR A 91 -9.59 0.93 3.18
CA TYR A 91 -10.11 0.97 1.82
C TYR A 91 -11.41 0.18 1.69
N GLY A 92 -11.49 -1.04 2.22
CA GLY A 92 -12.71 -1.84 2.24
C GLY A 92 -13.88 -1.13 2.94
N ILE A 93 -13.63 -0.57 4.13
CA ILE A 93 -14.63 0.23 4.88
C ILE A 93 -15.09 1.43 4.05
N SER A 94 -14.15 2.12 3.38
CA SER A 94 -14.49 3.28 2.53
C SER A 94 -15.38 2.90 1.34
N LEU A 95 -15.15 1.73 0.73
CA LEU A 95 -15.99 1.22 -0.36
C LEU A 95 -17.38 0.88 0.15
N LEU A 96 -17.47 0.21 1.31
CA LEU A 96 -18.74 -0.09 1.95
C LEU A 96 -19.52 1.18 2.30
N TYR A 97 -18.85 2.20 2.83
CA TYR A 97 -19.47 3.50 3.10
C TYR A 97 -19.96 4.16 1.81
N PHE A 98 -19.12 4.21 0.77
CA PHE A 98 -19.45 4.88 -0.49
C PHE A 98 -20.61 4.19 -1.22
N PHE A 99 -20.53 2.88 -1.43
CA PHE A 99 -21.58 2.15 -2.16
C PHE A 99 -22.79 1.78 -1.31
N GLY A 100 -22.61 1.57 0.00
CA GLY A 100 -23.70 1.26 0.93
C GLY A 100 -24.57 2.45 1.30
N SER A 101 -24.04 3.69 1.21
CA SER A 101 -24.84 4.92 1.36
C SER A 101 -25.50 5.38 0.06
N SER A 102 -25.21 4.72 -1.06
CA SER A 102 -25.76 5.01 -2.39
C SER A 102 -27.00 4.17 -2.72
N LEU A 103 -27.45 3.31 -1.81
CA LEU A 103 -28.64 2.45 -1.90
C LEU A 103 -29.76 3.02 -1.02
#